data_AF-B5U8B2-F1
#
_entry.id   AF-B5U8B2-F1
#
_cell.length_a   1.000
_cell.length_b   1.000
_cell.length_c   1.000
_cell.angle_alpha   90.00
_cell.angle_beta   90.00
_cell.angle_gamma   90.00
#
_symmetry.space_group_name_H-M   'P 1'
#
loop_
_entity.id
_entity.type
_entity.pdbx_description
1 polymer ?
#
loop_
_entity_poly.entity_id
_entity_poly.type
_entity_poly.pdbx_seq_one_letter_code
_entity_poly.pdbx_strand_id
1 'polypeptide(L)'
;VIIDWHILNDGNPNQNKEKAKEFFKEMSSLYGNTPNVIYEIANEPNGDVNWKRDIKPYAEEVISVIRKNDPDNIIIVGTGTWSQDVNDAADDQLKDANVMYALHFYAGTHGQSLRDKANYALSKGAPIFVTEW
;
A
#
# COMPACT_ATOMS: atom_id res chain seq x y z
N VAL A 1 -3.08 -14.35 -4.80
CA VAL A 1 -4.20 -13.95 -3.91
C VAL A 1 -3.74 -12.75 -3.13
N ILE A 2 -4.55 -11.71 -3.07
CA ILE A 2 -4.25 -10.51 -2.29
C ILE A 2 -4.92 -10.66 -0.93
N ILE A 3 -4.15 -10.50 0.14
CA ILE A 3 -4.66 -10.38 1.51
C ILE A 3 -4.70 -8.89 1.82
N ASP A 4 -5.89 -8.32 1.78
CA ASP A 4 -6.10 -6.89 1.92
C ASP A 4 -6.58 -6.51 3.33
N TRP A 5 -5.82 -5.63 3.98
CA TRP A 5 -6.26 -4.92 5.17
C TRP A 5 -7.04 -3.67 4.74
N HIS A 6 -8.35 -3.90 4.57
CA HIS A 6 -9.27 -3.00 3.90
C HIS A 6 -9.69 -1.79 4.75
N ILE A 7 -8.76 -0.87 5.01
CA ILE A 7 -9.08 0.42 5.62
C ILE A 7 -9.91 1.27 4.64
N LEU A 8 -10.85 2.03 5.19
CA LEU A 8 -11.69 2.95 4.43
C LEU A 8 -12.20 4.06 5.34
N ASN A 9 -13.20 3.77 6.18
CA ASN A 9 -13.80 4.76 7.07
C ASN A 9 -12.89 5.15 8.25
N ASP A 10 -11.95 4.28 8.61
CA ASP A 10 -10.91 4.55 9.60
C ASP A 10 -9.81 5.48 9.06
N GLY A 11 -9.70 5.67 7.74
CA GLY A 11 -8.99 6.76 7.07
C GLY A 11 -7.47 6.79 7.24
N ASN A 12 -6.98 6.94 8.48
CA ASN A 12 -5.57 6.89 8.83
C ASN A 12 -5.18 5.46 9.24
N PRO A 13 -4.25 4.80 8.51
CA PRO A 13 -3.84 3.42 8.80
C PRO A 13 -3.27 3.24 10.23
N ASN A 14 -2.83 4.33 10.86
CA ASN A 14 -2.29 4.31 12.22
C ASN A 14 -3.35 4.03 13.30
N GLN A 15 -4.65 4.21 13.04
CA GLN A 15 -5.71 4.00 14.03
C GLN A 15 -5.77 2.54 14.54
N ASN A 16 -5.53 1.58 13.66
CA ASN A 16 -5.55 0.15 13.97
C ASN A 16 -4.19 -0.54 13.72
N LYS A 17 -3.08 0.22 13.71
CA LYS A 17 -1.76 -0.29 13.33
C LYS A 17 -1.31 -1.54 14.08
N GLU A 18 -1.51 -1.60 15.39
CA GLU A 18 -1.09 -2.78 16.16
C GLU A 18 -1.91 -4.02 15.79
N LYS A 19 -3.20 -3.87 15.49
CA LYS A 19 -4.03 -4.98 14.98
C LYS A 19 -3.58 -5.43 13.58
N ALA A 20 -3.26 -4.48 12.71
CA ALA A 20 -2.72 -4.79 11.38
C ALA A 20 -1.39 -5.56 11.48
N LYS A 21 -0.50 -5.16 12.40
CA LYS A 21 0.76 -5.87 12.68
C LYS A 21 0.51 -7.29 13.18
N GLU A 22 -0.42 -7.48 14.12
CA GLU A 22 -0.80 -8.81 14.61
C GLU A 22 -1.36 -9.69 13.48
N PHE A 23 -2.29 -9.14 12.68
CA PHE A 23 -2.89 -9.83 11.54
C PHE A 23 -1.84 -10.24 10.50
N PHE A 24 -1.00 -9.30 10.03
CA PHE A 24 0.02 -9.61 9.03
C PHE A 24 1.15 -10.49 9.57
N LYS A 25 1.43 -10.46 10.87
CA LYS A 25 2.32 -11.44 11.50
C LYS A 25 1.75 -12.85 11.39
N GLU A 26 0.46 -13.03 11.67
CA GLU A 26 -0.20 -14.33 11.55
C GLU A 26 -0.22 -14.80 10.09
N MET A 27 -0.68 -13.95 9.16
CA MET A 27 -0.79 -14.29 7.74
C MET A 27 0.57 -14.64 7.13
N SER A 28 1.60 -13.83 7.38
CA SER A 28 2.95 -14.12 6.89
C SER A 28 3.58 -15.35 7.54
N SER A 29 3.26 -15.65 8.81
CA SER A 29 3.73 -16.89 9.45
C SER A 29 3.09 -18.14 8.86
N LEU A 30 1.83 -18.06 8.44
CA LEU A 30 1.11 -19.20 7.85
C LEU A 30 1.47 -19.40 6.38
N TYR A 31 1.64 -18.31 5.62
CA TYR A 31 1.69 -18.35 4.16
C TYR A 31 2.97 -17.77 3.55
N GLY A 32 3.93 -17.32 4.36
CA GLY A 32 5.14 -16.65 3.88
C GLY A 32 6.05 -17.51 2.99
N ASN A 33 5.90 -18.83 3.04
CA ASN A 33 6.60 -19.77 2.16
C ASN A 33 5.77 -20.19 0.93
N THR A 34 4.71 -19.45 0.61
CA THR A 34 3.88 -19.70 -0.58
C THR A 34 4.02 -18.55 -1.56
N PRO A 35 4.31 -18.81 -2.84
CA PRO A 35 4.53 -17.74 -3.84
C PRO A 35 3.22 -17.08 -4.31
N ASN A 36 2.08 -17.48 -3.73
CA ASN A 36 0.76 -17.06 -4.16
C ASN A 36 0.32 -15.76 -3.50
N VAL A 37 0.89 -15.41 -2.35
CA VAL A 37 0.41 -14.32 -1.48
C VAL A 37 0.99 -12.98 -1.90
N ILE A 38 0.13 -11.98 -1.90
CA ILE A 38 0.46 -10.56 -2.00
C ILE A 38 -0.23 -9.88 -0.80
N TYR A 39 0.48 -9.03 -0.07
CA TYR A 39 -0.08 -8.33 1.09
C TYR A 39 -0.45 -6.91 0.71
N GLU A 40 -1.72 -6.53 0.81
CA GLU A 40 -2.14 -5.13 0.66
C GLU A 40 -2.39 -4.56 2.05
N ILE A 41 -1.46 -3.73 2.53
CA ILE A 41 -1.38 -3.44 3.97
C ILE A 41 -2.29 -2.31 4.42
N ALA A 42 -2.81 -1.52 3.48
CA ALA A 42 -3.76 -0.44 3.76
C ALA A 42 -4.44 -0.06 2.44
N ASN A 43 -5.67 -0.53 2.24
CA ASN A 43 -6.47 -0.28 1.05
C ASN A 43 -6.53 1.21 0.63
N GLU A 44 -7.18 2.06 1.42
CA GLU A 44 -7.44 3.45 1.02
C GLU A 44 -7.18 4.47 2.13
N PRO A 45 -5.91 4.86 2.38
CA PRO A 45 -5.62 6.01 3.21
C PRO A 45 -6.32 7.29 2.69
N ASN A 46 -7.08 7.97 3.56
CA ASN A 46 -7.88 9.13 3.17
C ASN A 46 -8.13 10.12 4.31
N GLY A 47 -8.68 11.30 3.99
CA GLY A 47 -8.90 12.40 4.94
C GLY A 47 -7.62 13.23 5.17
N ASP A 48 -7.40 13.69 6.40
CA ASP A 48 -6.15 14.36 6.80
C ASP A 48 -5.03 13.34 7.02
N VAL A 49 -4.62 12.69 5.94
CA VAL A 49 -3.61 11.63 5.90
C VAL A 49 -2.69 11.90 4.72
N ASN A 50 -1.39 11.92 4.94
CA ASN A 50 -0.42 12.08 3.85
C ASN A 50 0.72 11.05 3.93
N TRP A 51 1.39 10.87 2.79
CA TRP A 51 2.42 9.87 2.61
C TRP A 51 3.51 9.93 3.68
N LYS A 52 4.16 11.08 3.81
CA LYS A 52 5.35 11.25 4.67
C LYS A 52 5.04 11.16 6.16
N ARG A 53 3.92 11.72 6.60
CA ARG A 53 3.55 11.80 8.02
C ARG A 53 2.94 10.50 8.54
N ASP A 54 2.09 9.87 7.74
CA ASP A 54 1.17 8.84 8.24
C ASP A 54 1.41 7.48 7.57
N ILE A 55 1.43 7.44 6.24
CA ILE A 55 1.37 6.19 5.47
C ILE A 55 2.73 5.50 5.41
N LYS A 56 3.79 6.22 5.05
CA LYS A 56 5.14 5.66 4.95
C LYS A 56 5.65 5.11 6.29
N PRO A 57 5.54 5.83 7.43
CA PRO A 57 5.93 5.26 8.72
C PRO A 57 5.10 4.04 9.13
N TYR A 58 3.80 4.04 8.84
CA TYR A 58 2.94 2.87 9.03
C TYR A 58 3.45 1.67 8.21
N ALA A 59 3.72 1.89 6.93
CA ALA A 59 4.17 0.84 6.02
C ALA A 59 5.51 0.26 6.46
N GLU A 60 6.48 1.10 6.87
CA GLU A 60 7.78 0.63 7.36
C GLU A 60 7.66 -0.30 8.57
N GLU A 61 6.72 -0.02 9.49
CA GLU A 61 6.45 -0.90 10.64
C GLU A 61 5.80 -2.23 10.24
N VAL A 62 4.78 -2.20 9.39
CA VAL A 62 4.05 -3.42 8.97
C VAL A 62 4.90 -4.30 8.05
N ILE A 63 5.64 -3.70 7.11
CA ILE A 63 6.59 -4.41 6.25
C ILE A 63 7.65 -5.12 7.11
N SER A 64 8.21 -4.44 8.12
CA SER A 64 9.17 -5.05 9.05
C SER A 64 8.60 -6.27 9.79
N VAL A 65 7.29 -6.31 10.06
CA VAL A 65 6.64 -7.48 10.64
C VAL A 65 6.51 -8.61 9.63
N ILE A 66 6.04 -8.33 8.41
CA ILE A 66 5.88 -9.32 7.34
C ILE A 66 7.23 -9.94 6.98
N ARG A 67 8.27 -9.12 6.78
CA ARG A 67 9.62 -9.54 6.36
C ARG A 67 10.36 -10.43 7.36
N LYS A 68 9.89 -10.55 8.60
CA LYS A 68 10.41 -11.55 9.55
C LYS A 68 10.04 -12.98 9.18
N ASN A 69 8.92 -13.17 8.47
CA ASN A 69 8.39 -14.47 8.10
C ASN A 69 8.42 -14.72 6.58
N ASP A 70 8.32 -13.65 5.78
CA ASP A 70 8.21 -13.70 4.32
C ASP A 70 9.17 -12.67 3.69
N PRO A 71 10.36 -13.09 3.22
CA PRO A 71 11.42 -12.17 2.83
C PRO A 71 11.17 -11.46 1.50
N ASP A 72 10.30 -11.96 0.63
CA ASP A 72 10.29 -11.53 -0.77
C ASP A 72 8.93 -11.49 -1.49
N ASN A 73 7.82 -11.98 -0.92
CA ASN A 73 6.52 -11.76 -1.58
C ASN A 73 6.18 -10.27 -1.70
N ILE A 74 5.35 -9.94 -2.69
CA ILE A 74 4.96 -8.56 -2.98
C ILE A 74 4.14 -7.97 -1.83
N ILE A 75 4.45 -6.73 -1.47
CA ILE A 75 3.65 -5.90 -0.56
C ILE A 75 3.13 -4.69 -1.33
N ILE A 76 1.83 -4.50 -1.31
CA ILE A 76 1.14 -3.33 -1.88
C ILE A 76 0.83 -2.37 -0.73
N VAL A 77 1.17 -1.10 -0.90
CA VAL A 77 0.93 -0.03 0.07
C VAL A 77 -0.01 1.00 -0.56
N GLY A 78 -1.18 1.21 0.05
CA GLY A 78 -2.09 2.26 -0.39
C GLY A 78 -1.48 3.65 -0.28
N THR A 79 -1.97 4.58 -1.08
CA THR A 79 -1.50 5.97 -1.11
C THR A 79 -2.57 6.93 -0.61
N GLY A 80 -2.23 8.22 -0.46
CA GLY A 80 -3.19 9.23 -0.02
C GLY A 80 -4.38 9.39 -0.98
N THR A 81 -5.43 10.03 -0.48
CA THR A 81 -6.66 10.35 -1.23
C THR A 81 -7.30 9.09 -1.86
N TRP A 82 -7.62 8.10 -1.04
CA TRP A 82 -8.19 6.82 -1.50
C TRP A 82 -7.30 6.17 -2.55
N SER A 83 -6.01 6.02 -2.24
CA SER A 83 -5.03 5.42 -3.14
C SER A 83 -4.94 6.11 -4.51
N GLN A 84 -4.91 7.44 -4.55
CA GLN A 84 -4.73 8.22 -5.79
C GLN A 84 -3.41 9.00 -5.84
N ASP A 85 -2.81 9.31 -4.69
CA ASP A 85 -1.60 10.15 -4.59
C ASP A 85 -0.29 9.35 -4.76
N VAL A 86 -0.22 8.53 -5.81
CA VAL A 86 0.98 7.76 -6.17
C VAL A 86 2.20 8.63 -6.48
N ASN A 87 2.00 9.89 -6.86
CA ASN A 87 3.08 10.84 -7.08
C ASN A 87 3.88 11.14 -5.80
N ASP A 88 3.20 11.24 -4.65
CA ASP A 88 3.87 11.50 -3.36
C ASP A 88 4.69 10.29 -2.92
N ALA A 89 4.14 9.08 -3.12
CA ALA A 89 4.85 7.84 -2.85
C ALA A 89 6.07 7.66 -3.76
N ALA A 90 5.95 8.03 -5.03
CA ALA A 90 7.04 7.95 -6.00
C ALA A 90 8.19 8.92 -5.73
N ASP A 91 7.92 10.06 -5.09
CA ASP A 91 8.93 11.04 -4.69
C ASP A 91 9.67 10.68 -3.40
N ASP A 92 9.06 9.85 -2.55
CA ASP A 92 9.66 9.38 -1.29
C ASP A 92 9.42 7.88 -1.07
N GLN A 93 9.96 7.06 -1.98
CA GLN A 93 9.74 5.62 -2.03
C GLN A 93 10.21 4.87 -0.76
N LEU A 94 9.57 3.74 -0.48
CA LEU A 94 10.01 2.76 0.52
C LEU A 94 11.28 2.03 0.05
N LYS A 95 12.09 1.55 1.00
CA LYS A 95 13.38 0.91 0.70
C LYS A 95 13.26 -0.57 0.33
N ASP A 96 12.12 -1.21 0.63
CA ASP A 96 11.88 -2.61 0.32
C ASP A 96 11.75 -2.80 -1.19
N ALA A 97 12.54 -3.73 -1.76
CA ALA A 97 12.62 -3.90 -3.21
C ALA A 97 11.37 -4.54 -3.83
N ASN A 98 10.52 -5.20 -3.02
CA ASN A 98 9.34 -5.92 -3.47
C ASN A 98 8.05 -5.22 -3.01
N VAL A 99 8.09 -3.89 -2.91
CA VAL A 99 6.93 -3.04 -2.65
C VAL A 99 6.36 -2.47 -3.94
N MET A 100 5.03 -2.39 -4.02
CA MET A 100 4.26 -1.66 -5.03
C MET A 100 3.31 -0.66 -4.36
N TYR A 101 2.93 0.39 -5.07
CA TYR A 101 2.00 1.42 -4.58
C TYR A 101 0.62 1.24 -5.21
N ALA A 102 -0.43 1.25 -4.38
CA ALA A 102 -1.79 1.11 -4.89
C ALA A 102 -2.23 2.36 -5.66
N LEU A 103 -2.97 2.14 -6.75
CA LEU A 103 -3.69 3.19 -7.47
C LEU A 103 -5.14 2.75 -7.69
N HIS A 104 -6.10 3.45 -7.10
CA HIS A 104 -7.53 3.17 -7.31
C HIS A 104 -8.17 4.25 -8.17
N PHE A 105 -9.13 3.86 -9.01
CA PHE A 105 -9.87 4.80 -9.82
C PHE A 105 -11.33 4.36 -9.96
N TYR A 106 -12.25 5.27 -10.22
CA TYR A 106 -13.63 4.91 -10.54
C TYR A 106 -13.98 5.60 -11.86
N ALA A 107 -14.41 4.83 -12.85
CA ALA A 107 -14.54 5.30 -14.24
C ALA A 107 -15.52 6.49 -14.42
N GLY A 108 -16.46 6.68 -13.48
CA GLY A 108 -17.39 7.82 -13.48
C GLY A 108 -16.77 9.15 -13.04
N THR A 109 -15.60 9.12 -12.40
CA THR A 109 -15.00 10.30 -11.75
C THR A 109 -13.57 10.56 -12.21
N HIS A 110 -12.76 9.50 -12.32
CA HIS A 110 -11.31 9.61 -12.46
C HIS A 110 -10.86 9.42 -13.92
N GLY A 111 -10.09 10.39 -14.44
CA GLY A 111 -9.77 10.49 -15.85
C GLY A 111 -8.30 10.85 -16.12
N GLN A 112 -8.08 11.79 -17.04
CA GLN A 112 -6.73 12.10 -17.55
C GLN A 112 -5.75 12.53 -16.46
N SER A 113 -6.18 13.36 -15.52
CA SER A 113 -5.32 13.83 -14.42
C SER A 113 -4.76 12.69 -13.57
N LEU A 114 -5.55 11.65 -13.30
CA LEU A 114 -5.10 10.50 -12.52
C LEU A 114 -4.15 9.62 -13.32
N ARG A 115 -4.39 9.46 -14.64
CA ARG A 115 -3.42 8.81 -15.55
C ARG A 115 -2.10 9.56 -15.61
N ASP A 116 -2.11 10.89 -15.57
CA ASP A 116 -0.90 11.69 -15.57
C ASP A 116 -0.10 11.52 -14.25
N LYS A 117 -0.79 11.43 -13.09
CA LYS A 117 -0.17 11.04 -11.81
C LYS A 117 0.48 9.65 -11.89
N ALA A 118 -0.23 8.67 -12.47
CA ALA A 118 0.30 7.32 -12.65
C ALA A 118 1.54 7.31 -13.56
N ASN A 119 1.51 8.02 -14.69
CA ASN A 119 2.64 8.16 -15.59
C ASN A 119 3.85 8.83 -14.92
N TYR A 120 3.60 9.86 -14.10
CA TYR A 120 4.65 10.50 -13.30
C TYR A 120 5.32 9.49 -12.35
N ALA A 121 4.53 8.75 -11.57
CA ALA A 121 5.04 7.76 -10.64
C ALA A 121 5.83 6.64 -11.35
N LEU A 122 5.33 6.12 -12.47
CA LEU A 122 6.05 5.14 -13.31
C LEU A 122 7.37 5.71 -13.84
N SER A 123 7.42 6.99 -14.24
CA SER A 123 8.64 7.64 -14.72
C SER A 123 9.72 7.78 -13.64
N LYS A 124 9.33 7.75 -12.36
CA LYS A 124 10.22 7.74 -11.19
C LYS A 124 10.66 6.32 -10.81
N GLY A 125 10.24 5.30 -11.57
CA GLY A 125 10.51 3.89 -11.29
C GLY A 125 9.67 3.31 -10.16
N ALA A 126 8.63 4.02 -9.69
CA ALA A 126 7.74 3.51 -8.66
C ALA A 126 6.78 2.47 -9.25
N PRO A 127 6.81 1.20 -8.82
CA PRO A 127 5.91 0.18 -9.32
C PRO A 127 4.49 0.42 -8.77
N ILE A 128 3.49 0.40 -9.66
CA ILE A 128 2.09 0.64 -9.33
C ILE A 128 1.29 -0.65 -9.51
N PHE A 129 0.37 -0.93 -8.60
CA PHE A 129 -0.64 -1.98 -8.74
C PHE A 129 -2.04 -1.36 -8.61
N VAL A 130 -2.92 -1.58 -9.59
CA VAL A 130 -4.34 -1.19 -9.48
C VAL A 130 -5.10 -2.35 -8.84
N THR A 131 -5.25 -2.32 -7.52
CA THR A 131 -5.90 -3.39 -6.72
C THR A 131 -7.42 -3.25 -6.67
N GLU A 132 -7.95 -2.04 -6.86
CA GLU A 132 -9.38 -1.73 -6.98
C GLU A 132 -9.67 -0.71 -8.10
N TRP A 133 -10.80 -0.83 -8.82
CA TRP A 133 -11.24 0.12 -9.86
C TRP A 133 -12.75 0.10 -10.20
#